data_AF-A0A327L0N7-F1
#
_entry.id   AF-A0A327L0N7-F1
#
_cell.length_a   1.000
_cell.length_b   1.000
_cell.length_c   1.000
_cell.angle_alpha   90.00
_cell.angle_beta   90.00
_cell.angle_gamma   90.00
#
_symmetry.space_group_name_H-M   'P 1'
#
loop_
_entity.id
_entity.type
_entity.pdbx_description
1 polymer ?
#
loop_
_entity_poly.entity_id
_entity_poly.type
_entity_poly.pdbx_seq_one_letter_code
_entity_poly.pdbx_strand_id
1 'polypeptide(L)'
;MPAYTVETTYRVPVYRQRTYHAATPVEACRQAIEDDDWSNDKLDYEAAGETYVTGIWIGADAAYSGEAVPVPSHFDETIQRKAAHFEVLFGLLKIVVADQISQRRTDAYWLARASAAVAKAEAILAGARDPDEPVTAPRPRHVLAQIQEDRVRDQIGAIIETDLEFAGVTADAVPDADIHSACVSVAANIDLSEEVGAAEFRAALAALRAAKQADGG
;
A
#
# COMPACT_ATOMS: atom_id res chain seq x y z
N MET A 1 -6.17 36.44 18.47
CA MET A 1 -6.14 35.30 17.52
C MET A 1 -5.51 35.80 16.23
N PRO A 2 -4.63 35.04 15.56
CA PRO A 2 -4.15 35.41 14.23
C PRO A 2 -5.31 35.43 13.22
N ALA A 3 -5.27 36.34 12.26
CA ALA A 3 -6.18 36.36 11.11
C ALA A 3 -5.54 35.60 9.95
N TYR A 4 -6.36 34.94 9.14
CA TYR A 4 -5.92 34.25 7.93
C TYR A 4 -6.79 34.65 6.75
N THR A 5 -6.16 34.80 5.59
CA THR A 5 -6.84 34.89 4.29
C THR A 5 -6.75 33.51 3.64
N VAL A 6 -7.87 32.92 3.23
CA VAL A 6 -7.93 31.58 2.63
C VAL A 6 -8.55 31.68 1.25
N GLU A 7 -7.87 31.13 0.24
CA GLU A 7 -8.38 31.00 -1.11
C GLU A 7 -8.95 29.60 -1.32
N THR A 8 -10.20 29.54 -1.76
CA THR A 8 -10.88 28.30 -2.14
C THR A 8 -11.32 28.36 -3.59
N THR A 9 -11.26 27.22 -4.26
CA THR A 9 -11.75 27.07 -5.64
C THR A 9 -12.41 25.71 -5.81
N TYR A 10 -13.00 25.48 -6.97
CA TYR A 10 -13.52 24.18 -7.40
C TYR A 10 -13.33 24.03 -8.91
N ARG A 11 -13.22 22.79 -9.40
CA ARG A 11 -13.04 22.52 -10.82
C ARG A 11 -14.37 22.50 -11.55
N VAL A 12 -14.49 23.21 -12.65
CA VAL A 12 -15.65 23.15 -13.55
C VAL A 12 -15.21 22.41 -14.82
N PRO A 13 -15.74 21.20 -15.08
CA PRO A 13 -15.46 20.50 -16.33
C PRO A 13 -15.89 21.33 -17.54
N VAL A 14 -15.05 21.30 -18.57
CA VAL A 14 -15.39 21.82 -19.90
C VAL A 14 -15.59 20.63 -20.81
N TYR A 15 -16.75 20.56 -21.47
CA TYR A 15 -17.04 19.49 -22.42
C TYR A 15 -17.43 20.05 -23.78
N ARG A 16 -17.22 19.24 -24.81
CA ARG A 16 -17.77 19.44 -26.15
C ARG A 16 -18.44 18.16 -26.61
N GLN A 17 -19.43 18.28 -27.48
CA GLN A 17 -20.11 17.14 -28.09
C GLN A 17 -19.98 17.24 -29.60
N ARG A 18 -19.47 16.18 -30.23
CA ARG A 18 -19.27 16.07 -31.68
C ARG A 18 -19.55 14.65 -32.15
N THR A 19 -19.90 14.55 -33.43
CA THR A 19 -20.15 13.27 -34.10
C THR A 19 -18.93 12.88 -34.92
N TYR A 20 -18.39 11.69 -34.66
CA TYR A 20 -17.25 11.11 -35.39
C TYR A 20 -17.69 9.83 -36.09
N HIS A 21 -17.35 9.69 -37.37
CA HIS A 21 -17.61 8.47 -38.13
C HIS A 21 -16.36 7.60 -38.15
N ALA A 22 -16.43 6.43 -37.52
CA ALA A 22 -15.33 5.48 -37.44
C ALA A 22 -15.85 4.04 -37.48
N ALA A 23 -14.98 3.07 -37.77
CA ALA A 23 -15.37 1.66 -37.83
C ALA A 23 -15.50 1.05 -36.42
N THR A 24 -14.83 1.64 -35.41
CA THR A 24 -14.90 1.19 -34.01
C THR A 24 -15.05 2.36 -33.03
N PRO A 25 -15.58 2.10 -31.82
CA PRO A 25 -15.62 3.11 -30.75
C PRO A 25 -14.22 3.64 -30.37
N VAL A 26 -13.19 2.78 -30.38
CA VAL A 26 -11.82 3.17 -30.05
C VAL A 26 -11.27 4.17 -31.07
N GLU A 27 -11.55 3.96 -32.36
CA GLU A 27 -11.18 4.91 -33.41
C GLU A 27 -11.94 6.22 -33.30
N ALA A 28 -13.24 6.20 -33.01
CA ALA A 28 -14.01 7.43 -32.78
C ALA A 28 -13.46 8.23 -31.58
N CYS A 29 -13.12 7.56 -30.47
CA CYS A 29 -12.49 8.18 -29.32
C CYS A 29 -11.11 8.78 -29.66
N ARG A 30 -10.31 8.08 -30.47
CA ARG A 30 -9.02 8.60 -30.93
C ARG A 30 -9.20 9.88 -31.74
N GLN A 31 -10.11 9.87 -32.72
CA GLN A 31 -10.46 11.06 -33.50
C GLN A 31 -10.90 12.21 -32.58
N ALA A 32 -11.72 11.92 -31.57
CA ALA A 32 -12.19 12.93 -30.61
C ALA A 32 -11.09 13.53 -29.73
N ILE A 33 -10.00 12.81 -29.46
CA ILE A 33 -8.84 13.32 -28.70
C ILE A 33 -7.88 14.10 -29.62
N GLU A 34 -7.73 13.68 -30.86
CA GLU A 34 -6.86 14.33 -31.86
C GLU A 34 -7.46 15.64 -32.41
N ASP A 35 -8.80 15.79 -32.38
CA ASP A 35 -9.51 17.00 -32.79
C ASP A 35 -9.18 18.17 -31.83
N ASP A 36 -8.47 19.19 -32.30
CA ASP A 36 -8.07 20.36 -31.51
C ASP A 36 -9.10 21.50 -31.52
N ASP A 37 -10.22 21.34 -32.25
CA ASP A 37 -11.24 22.37 -32.38
C ASP A 37 -12.24 22.32 -31.22
N TRP A 38 -12.00 23.18 -30.23
CA TRP A 38 -12.85 23.35 -29.05
C TRP A 38 -13.99 24.36 -29.27
N SER A 39 -14.32 24.72 -30.51
CA SER A 39 -15.52 25.52 -30.77
C SER A 39 -16.78 24.82 -30.26
N ASN A 40 -17.63 25.56 -29.55
CA ASN A 40 -18.84 25.08 -28.85
C ASN A 40 -18.58 24.29 -27.56
N ASP A 41 -17.46 24.55 -26.90
CA ASP A 41 -17.25 24.11 -25.54
C ASP A 41 -18.31 24.68 -24.59
N LYS A 42 -18.62 23.90 -23.55
CA LYS A 42 -19.60 24.25 -22.53
C LYS A 42 -19.03 23.94 -21.15
N LEU A 43 -19.24 24.87 -20.24
CA LEU A 43 -18.99 24.67 -18.81
C LEU A 43 -20.12 23.84 -18.22
N ASP A 44 -19.76 22.79 -17.48
CA ASP A 44 -20.70 21.96 -16.73
C ASP A 44 -20.64 22.30 -15.25
N TYR A 45 -21.47 23.24 -14.82
CA TYR A 45 -21.57 23.63 -13.41
C TYR A 45 -22.28 22.57 -12.56
N GLU A 46 -23.10 21.70 -13.16
CA GLU A 46 -23.79 20.61 -12.43
C GLU A 46 -22.82 19.48 -12.09
N ALA A 47 -21.80 19.26 -12.93
CA ALA A 47 -20.69 18.34 -12.69
C ALA A 47 -19.46 18.99 -12.05
N ALA A 48 -19.60 20.18 -11.46
CA ALA A 48 -18.52 20.85 -10.76
C ALA A 48 -17.96 19.95 -9.63
N GLY A 49 -16.63 19.93 -9.51
CA GLY A 49 -15.93 19.23 -8.45
C GLY A 49 -16.17 19.85 -7.07
N GLU A 50 -15.58 19.25 -6.06
CA GLU A 50 -15.66 19.78 -4.70
C GLU A 50 -14.85 21.08 -4.53
N THR A 51 -15.21 21.86 -3.51
CA THR A 51 -14.44 23.02 -3.11
C THR A 51 -13.22 22.60 -2.31
N TYR A 52 -12.06 23.11 -2.68
CA TYR A 52 -10.77 22.84 -2.03
C TYR A 52 -9.97 24.14 -1.85
N VAL A 53 -8.97 24.08 -0.98
CA VAL A 53 -8.11 25.23 -0.67
C VAL A 53 -6.90 25.26 -1.60
N THR A 54 -6.62 26.40 -2.20
CA THR A 54 -5.44 26.61 -3.06
C THR A 54 -4.36 27.47 -2.41
N GLY A 55 -4.72 28.25 -1.40
CA GLY A 55 -3.77 29.10 -0.68
C GLY A 55 -4.28 29.57 0.66
N ILE A 56 -3.35 29.82 1.57
CA ILE A 56 -3.60 30.42 2.88
C ILE A 56 -2.46 31.37 3.22
N TRP A 57 -2.80 32.55 3.74
CA TRP A 57 -1.85 33.60 4.11
C TRP A 57 -2.15 34.14 5.52
N ILE A 58 -1.12 34.55 6.24
CA ILE A 58 -1.25 35.23 7.53
C ILE A 58 -1.65 36.69 7.31
N GLY A 59 -2.72 37.12 7.97
CA GLY A 59 -3.26 38.49 7.91
C GLY A 59 -4.62 38.57 7.22
N ALA A 60 -5.32 39.68 7.44
CA ALA A 60 -6.54 40.03 6.73
C ALA A 60 -6.20 40.59 5.34
N ASP A 61 -6.97 40.19 4.32
CA ASP A 61 -6.81 40.63 2.93
C ASP A 61 -5.38 40.43 2.37
N ALA A 62 -4.75 39.34 2.79
CA ALA A 62 -3.33 39.07 2.58
C ALA A 62 -3.03 38.17 1.37
N ALA A 63 -4.03 37.84 0.55
CA ALA A 63 -3.85 37.01 -0.64
C ALA A 63 -2.74 37.59 -1.52
N TYR A 64 -1.79 36.74 -1.92
CA TYR A 64 -0.65 37.07 -2.80
C TYR A 64 0.30 38.17 -2.29
N SER A 65 0.14 38.65 -1.05
CA SER A 65 0.91 39.77 -0.50
C SER A 65 1.45 39.50 0.91
N GLY A 66 0.76 38.68 1.70
CA GLY A 66 1.20 38.25 3.03
C GLY A 66 2.05 36.98 3.01
N GLU A 67 2.42 36.52 4.20
CA GLU A 67 3.17 35.28 4.40
C GLU A 67 2.27 34.07 4.10
N ALA A 68 2.63 33.29 3.08
CA ALA A 68 1.92 32.06 2.71
C ALA A 68 2.26 30.92 3.68
N VAL A 69 1.24 30.14 4.07
CA VAL A 69 1.38 28.96 4.92
C VAL A 69 1.06 27.70 4.09
N PRO A 70 1.70 26.54 4.34
CA PRO A 70 1.35 25.31 3.66
C PRO A 70 -0.11 24.92 3.93
N VAL A 71 -0.85 24.63 2.87
CA VAL A 71 -2.21 24.07 2.96
C VAL A 71 -2.09 22.60 3.42
N PRO A 72 -2.77 22.20 4.52
CA PRO A 72 -2.80 20.79 4.91
C PRO A 72 -3.49 19.94 3.84
N SER A 73 -2.89 18.80 3.47
CA SER A 73 -3.34 18.00 2.31
C SER A 73 -4.77 17.47 2.37
N HIS A 74 -5.42 17.45 3.54
CA HIS A 74 -6.82 17.05 3.63
C HIS A 74 -7.80 18.11 3.14
N PHE A 75 -7.32 19.34 2.88
CA PHE A 75 -8.09 20.40 2.22
C PHE A 75 -7.87 20.45 0.70
N ASP A 76 -7.02 19.59 0.15
CA ASP A 76 -6.89 19.43 -1.30
C ASP A 76 -8.10 18.68 -1.86
N GLU A 77 -8.38 18.86 -3.16
CA GLU A 77 -9.36 18.05 -3.88
C GLU A 77 -9.00 16.56 -3.75
N THR A 78 -9.97 15.72 -3.42
CA THR A 78 -9.91 14.27 -3.27
C THR A 78 -9.20 13.59 -4.44
N ILE A 79 -9.41 14.04 -5.68
CA ILE A 79 -8.68 13.50 -6.84
C ILE A 79 -7.19 13.80 -6.75
N GLN A 80 -6.81 15.02 -6.34
CA GLN A 80 -5.40 15.38 -6.12
C GLN A 80 -4.83 14.64 -4.90
N ARG A 81 -5.59 14.50 -3.82
CA ARG A 81 -5.20 13.69 -2.65
C ARG A 81 -4.88 12.25 -3.06
N LYS A 82 -5.74 11.63 -3.88
CA LYS A 82 -5.52 10.28 -4.43
C LYS A 82 -4.27 10.23 -5.32
N ALA A 83 -4.11 11.18 -6.23
CA ALA A 83 -2.98 11.21 -7.15
C ALA A 83 -1.63 11.39 -6.41
N ALA A 84 -1.54 12.37 -5.50
CA ALA A 84 -0.34 12.59 -4.70
C ALA A 84 -0.04 11.38 -3.79
N HIS A 85 -1.08 10.77 -3.20
CA HIS A 85 -0.90 9.61 -2.32
C HIS A 85 -0.57 8.31 -3.06
N PHE A 86 -0.92 8.21 -4.34
CA PHE A 86 -0.57 7.05 -5.18
C PHE A 86 0.94 6.83 -5.27
N GLU A 87 1.73 7.89 -5.43
CA GLU A 87 3.19 7.77 -5.49
C GLU A 87 3.77 7.20 -4.19
N VAL A 88 3.24 7.64 -3.04
CA VAL A 88 3.63 7.16 -1.71
C VAL A 88 3.29 5.67 -1.56
N LEU A 89 2.05 5.29 -1.86
CA LEU A 89 1.62 3.88 -1.82
C LEU A 89 2.44 3.01 -2.76
N PHE A 90 2.68 3.46 -3.99
CA PHE A 90 3.47 2.72 -4.97
C PHE A 90 4.93 2.54 -4.53
N GLY A 91 5.54 3.59 -3.97
CA GLY A 91 6.90 3.51 -3.40
C GLY A 91 7.01 2.48 -2.28
N LEU A 92 6.04 2.46 -1.37
CA LEU A 92 5.99 1.49 -0.27
C LEU A 92 5.74 0.06 -0.76
N LEU A 93 4.84 -0.11 -1.73
CA LEU A 93 4.58 -1.41 -2.34
C LEU A 93 5.84 -1.98 -3.01
N LYS A 94 6.61 -1.14 -3.71
CA LYS A 94 7.89 -1.56 -4.31
C LYS A 94 8.88 -2.08 -3.27
N ILE A 95 8.95 -1.46 -2.10
CA ILE A 95 9.83 -1.91 -1.00
C ILE A 95 9.39 -3.30 -0.51
N VAL A 96 8.09 -3.45 -0.22
CA VAL A 96 7.52 -4.73 0.23
C VAL A 96 7.76 -5.83 -0.79
N VAL A 97 7.47 -5.57 -2.08
CA VAL A 97 7.68 -6.53 -3.16
C VAL A 97 9.16 -6.88 -3.34
N ALA A 98 10.07 -5.90 -3.29
CA ALA A 98 11.50 -6.15 -3.41
C ALA A 98 12.03 -7.01 -2.26
N ASP A 99 11.54 -6.80 -1.04
CA ASP A 99 11.89 -7.62 0.12
C ASP A 99 11.36 -9.05 -0.03
N GLN A 100 10.12 -9.24 -0.48
CA GLN A 100 9.55 -10.56 -0.75
C GLN A 100 10.36 -11.32 -1.81
N ILE A 101 10.65 -10.69 -2.94
CA ILE A 101 11.49 -11.27 -4.01
C ILE A 101 12.87 -11.65 -3.48
N SER A 102 13.45 -10.84 -2.60
CA SER A 102 14.75 -11.10 -1.99
C SER A 102 14.72 -12.10 -0.83
N GLN A 103 13.54 -12.64 -0.49
CA GLN A 103 13.32 -13.44 0.73
C GLN A 103 13.80 -12.74 2.01
N ARG A 104 13.68 -11.40 2.06
CA ARG A 104 14.01 -10.56 3.21
C ARG A 104 12.74 -10.14 3.92
N ARG A 105 12.85 -9.95 5.23
CA ARG A 105 11.78 -9.33 6.03
C ARG A 105 11.78 -7.83 5.77
N THR A 106 10.60 -7.27 5.49
CA THR A 106 10.44 -5.81 5.46
C THR A 106 10.66 -5.22 6.84
N ASP A 107 11.52 -4.21 6.89
CA ASP A 107 11.89 -3.53 8.12
C ASP A 107 10.65 -2.91 8.80
N ALA A 108 10.65 -2.90 10.14
CA ALA A 108 9.53 -2.37 10.93
C ALA A 108 9.24 -0.89 10.62
N TYR A 109 10.26 -0.10 10.29
CA TYR A 109 10.11 1.28 9.84
C TYR A 109 9.26 1.37 8.57
N TRP A 110 9.56 0.55 7.56
CA TRP A 110 8.83 0.54 6.29
C TRP A 110 7.42 0.00 6.46
N LEU A 111 7.22 -1.00 7.31
CA LEU A 111 5.88 -1.50 7.65
C LEU A 111 5.03 -0.45 8.37
N ALA A 112 5.61 0.30 9.31
CA ALA A 112 4.93 1.40 9.99
C ALA A 112 4.48 2.47 8.99
N ARG A 113 5.38 2.84 8.06
CA ARG A 113 5.08 3.82 7.01
C ARG A 113 4.02 3.32 6.03
N ALA A 114 4.05 2.03 5.67
CA ALA A 114 3.01 1.40 4.88
C ALA A 114 1.66 1.43 5.59
N SER A 115 1.61 1.11 6.87
CA SER A 115 0.38 1.16 7.67
C SER A 115 -0.20 2.57 7.76
N ALA A 116 0.64 3.60 8.00
CA ALA A 116 0.20 4.99 8.01
C ALA A 116 -0.32 5.44 6.63
N ALA A 117 0.33 5.01 5.54
CA ALA A 117 -0.12 5.31 4.19
C ALA A 117 -1.46 4.62 3.88
N VAL A 118 -1.69 3.39 4.32
CA VAL A 118 -3.00 2.72 4.19
C VAL A 118 -4.07 3.49 4.95
N ALA A 119 -3.82 3.88 6.20
CA ALA A 119 -4.77 4.66 6.99
C ALA A 119 -5.12 6.02 6.32
N LYS A 120 -4.13 6.71 5.74
CA LYS A 120 -4.38 7.93 4.95
C LYS A 120 -5.20 7.63 3.69
N ALA A 121 -4.94 6.53 3.00
CA ALA A 121 -5.71 6.14 1.82
C ALA A 121 -7.18 5.86 2.17
N GLU A 122 -7.43 5.15 3.26
CA GLU A 122 -8.78 4.91 3.80
C GLU A 122 -9.49 6.21 4.15
N ALA A 123 -8.79 7.16 4.80
CA ALA A 123 -9.33 8.48 5.08
C ALA A 123 -9.70 9.25 3.80
N ILE A 124 -8.84 9.23 2.77
CA ILE A 124 -9.13 9.87 1.48
C ILE A 124 -10.35 9.23 0.81
N LEU A 125 -10.48 7.90 0.84
CA LEU A 125 -11.63 7.19 0.28
C LEU A 125 -12.94 7.53 1.01
N ALA A 126 -12.87 7.76 2.32
CA ALA A 126 -13.99 8.19 3.14
C ALA A 126 -14.30 9.69 3.07
N GLY A 127 -13.50 10.49 2.35
CA GLY A 127 -13.60 11.96 2.37
C GLY A 127 -13.26 12.59 3.73
N ALA A 128 -12.55 11.85 4.59
CA ALA A 128 -12.19 12.28 5.93
C ALA A 128 -10.86 13.07 5.96
N ARG A 129 -10.61 13.72 7.11
CA ARG A 129 -9.33 14.36 7.42
C ARG A 129 -8.21 13.30 7.47
N ASP A 130 -7.01 13.69 7.04
CA ASP A 130 -5.82 12.85 7.16
C ASP A 130 -5.56 12.49 8.64
N PRO A 131 -5.16 11.23 8.95
CA PRO A 131 -4.86 10.82 10.31
C PRO A 131 -3.67 11.60 10.88
N ASP A 132 -3.70 11.90 12.18
CA ASP A 132 -2.55 12.48 12.88
C ASP A 132 -1.40 11.44 12.95
N GLU A 133 -0.14 11.86 12.75
CA GLU A 133 1.02 10.97 12.90
C GLU A 133 1.38 10.75 14.40
N PRO A 134 1.78 9.54 14.84
CA PRO A 134 1.87 8.28 14.09
C PRO A 134 0.77 7.28 14.51
N VAL A 135 0.13 6.65 13.52
CA VAL A 135 -0.59 5.39 13.71
C VAL A 135 0.39 4.41 14.33
N THR A 136 0.11 3.94 15.55
CA THR A 136 1.00 3.00 16.24
C THR A 136 1.12 1.75 15.37
N ALA A 137 2.32 1.50 14.85
CA ALA A 137 2.57 0.30 14.07
C ALA A 137 2.19 -0.92 14.91
N PRO A 138 1.54 -1.94 14.32
CA PRO A 138 1.30 -3.18 15.04
C PRO A 138 2.63 -3.71 15.59
N ARG A 139 2.60 -4.23 16.83
CA ARG A 139 3.81 -4.77 17.47
C ARG A 139 4.44 -5.81 16.53
N PRO A 140 5.78 -5.80 16.35
CA PRO A 140 6.44 -6.75 15.48
C PRO A 140 6.09 -8.19 15.88
N ARG A 141 5.63 -8.99 14.92
CA ARG A 141 5.49 -10.45 15.07
C ARG A 141 6.68 -11.14 14.42
N HIS A 142 7.14 -12.24 15.00
CA HIS A 142 8.28 -13.01 14.50
C HIS A 142 7.80 -14.38 14.04
N VAL A 143 8.32 -14.84 12.90
CA VAL A 143 8.03 -16.18 12.35
C VAL A 143 9.08 -17.15 12.89
N LEU A 144 8.65 -18.21 13.58
CA LEU A 144 9.55 -19.21 14.16
C LEU A 144 9.82 -20.39 13.22
N ALA A 145 8.86 -20.75 12.37
CA ALA A 145 8.96 -21.82 11.39
C ALA A 145 8.27 -21.43 10.08
N GLN A 146 8.79 -21.91 8.96
CA GLN A 146 8.22 -21.71 7.63
C GLN A 146 8.39 -22.98 6.80
N ILE A 147 7.35 -23.38 6.09
CA ILE A 147 7.41 -24.39 5.02
C ILE A 147 7.57 -23.65 3.69
N GLN A 148 8.51 -24.08 2.86
CA GLN A 148 8.77 -23.51 1.54
C GLN A 148 8.54 -24.60 0.49
N GLU A 149 7.60 -24.38 -0.43
CA GLU A 149 7.23 -25.36 -1.44
C GLU A 149 8.41 -25.75 -2.34
N ASP A 150 9.28 -24.78 -2.67
CA ASP A 150 10.53 -25.05 -3.42
C ASP A 150 11.44 -26.03 -2.66
N ARG A 151 11.59 -25.85 -1.34
CA ARG A 151 12.37 -26.80 -0.52
C ARG A 151 11.68 -28.16 -0.43
N VAL A 152 10.35 -28.20 -0.39
CA VAL A 152 9.61 -29.46 -0.40
C VAL A 152 9.80 -30.19 -1.72
N ARG A 153 9.84 -29.47 -2.85
CA ARG A 153 10.19 -30.04 -4.15
C ARG A 153 11.60 -30.63 -4.17
N ASP A 154 12.59 -29.90 -3.66
CA ASP A 154 13.97 -30.40 -3.53
C ASP A 154 14.02 -31.67 -2.67
N GLN A 155 13.25 -31.71 -1.57
CA GLN A 155 13.15 -32.88 -0.69
C GLN A 155 12.47 -34.07 -1.37
N ILE A 156 11.42 -33.86 -2.19
CA ILE A 156 10.77 -34.93 -2.96
C ILE A 156 11.79 -35.64 -3.86
N GLY A 157 12.64 -34.88 -4.56
CA GLY A 157 13.72 -35.44 -5.37
C GLY A 157 14.65 -36.33 -4.54
N ALA A 158 15.12 -35.84 -3.40
CA ALA A 158 16.01 -36.59 -2.50
C ALA A 158 15.35 -37.85 -1.90
N ILE A 159 14.05 -37.79 -1.57
CA ILE A 159 13.29 -38.94 -1.03
C ILE A 159 13.13 -40.02 -2.11
N ILE A 160 12.75 -39.65 -3.33
CA ILE A 160 12.60 -40.61 -4.44
C ILE A 160 13.91 -41.33 -4.75
N GLU A 161 15.05 -40.64 -4.65
CA GLU A 161 16.37 -41.25 -4.89
C GLU A 161 16.78 -42.27 -3.82
N THR A 162 16.27 -42.14 -2.60
CA THR A 162 16.72 -42.90 -1.44
C THR A 162 15.74 -43.97 -0.97
N ASP A 163 14.44 -43.76 -1.20
CA ASP A 163 13.39 -44.60 -0.68
C ASP A 163 12.75 -45.46 -1.79
N LEU A 164 12.91 -46.78 -1.63
CA LEU A 164 12.41 -47.79 -2.56
C LEU A 164 10.87 -47.86 -2.61
N GLU A 165 10.17 -47.32 -1.61
CA GLU A 165 8.71 -47.22 -1.63
C GLU A 165 8.21 -46.39 -2.82
N PHE A 166 8.97 -45.38 -3.23
CA PHE A 166 8.63 -44.49 -4.34
C PHE A 166 9.30 -44.88 -5.66
N ALA A 167 9.82 -46.11 -5.76
CA ALA A 167 10.46 -46.59 -6.98
C ALA A 167 9.51 -46.52 -8.19
N GLY A 168 9.88 -45.74 -9.19
CA GLY A 168 9.09 -45.53 -10.42
C GLY A 168 8.31 -44.21 -10.47
N VAL A 169 8.26 -43.45 -9.37
CA VAL A 169 7.79 -42.05 -9.38
C VAL A 169 8.96 -41.15 -9.79
N THR A 170 8.72 -40.18 -10.66
CA THR A 170 9.70 -39.13 -10.97
C THR A 170 9.30 -37.83 -10.28
N ALA A 171 10.28 -36.99 -9.91
CA ALA A 171 10.00 -35.71 -9.27
C ALA A 171 9.06 -34.81 -10.12
N ASP A 172 9.24 -34.82 -11.45
CA ASP A 172 8.40 -34.07 -12.39
C ASP A 172 6.96 -34.60 -12.48
N ALA A 173 6.70 -35.83 -12.03
CA ALA A 173 5.35 -36.38 -11.97
C ALA A 173 4.53 -35.85 -10.79
N VAL A 174 5.15 -35.16 -9.84
CA VAL A 174 4.46 -34.55 -8.69
C VAL A 174 4.07 -33.11 -9.04
N PRO A 175 2.78 -32.79 -9.25
CA PRO A 175 2.36 -31.46 -9.66
C PRO A 175 2.45 -30.46 -8.50
N ASP A 176 2.67 -29.20 -8.83
CA ASP A 176 2.76 -28.07 -7.88
C ASP A 176 1.53 -27.98 -6.98
N ALA A 177 0.35 -28.30 -7.51
CA ALA A 177 -0.89 -28.31 -6.76
C ALA A 177 -0.91 -29.36 -5.63
N ASP A 178 -0.27 -30.52 -5.84
CA ASP A 178 -0.18 -31.56 -4.81
C ASP A 178 0.82 -31.18 -3.73
N ILE A 179 1.96 -30.59 -4.12
CA ILE A 179 2.94 -30.01 -3.17
C ILE A 179 2.29 -28.92 -2.33
N HIS A 180 1.55 -28.01 -2.97
CA HIS A 180 0.82 -26.95 -2.28
C HIS A 180 -0.20 -27.53 -1.28
N SER A 181 -1.04 -28.46 -1.73
CA SER A 181 -2.04 -29.12 -0.89
C SER A 181 -1.40 -29.82 0.31
N ALA A 182 -0.28 -30.54 0.11
CA ALA A 182 0.46 -31.19 1.17
C ALA A 182 1.05 -30.17 2.17
N CYS A 183 1.66 -29.09 1.68
CA CYS A 183 2.21 -28.03 2.53
C CYS A 183 1.13 -27.36 3.38
N VAL A 184 -0.02 -27.03 2.78
CA VAL A 184 -1.18 -26.47 3.49
C VAL A 184 -1.69 -27.44 4.55
N SER A 185 -1.81 -28.72 4.22
CA SER A 185 -2.25 -29.76 5.15
C SER A 185 -1.30 -29.90 6.34
N VAL A 186 0.01 -29.96 6.11
CA VAL A 186 1.02 -30.03 7.18
C VAL A 186 0.98 -28.78 8.04
N ALA A 187 0.95 -27.59 7.42
CA ALA A 187 0.91 -26.32 8.15
C ALA A 187 -0.35 -26.16 9.02
N ALA A 188 -1.49 -26.69 8.57
CA ALA A 188 -2.75 -26.61 9.31
C ALA A 188 -2.81 -27.56 10.51
N ASN A 189 -2.05 -28.66 10.50
CA ASN A 189 -2.13 -29.72 11.50
C ASN A 189 -0.92 -29.79 12.44
N ILE A 190 0.17 -29.10 12.12
CA ILE A 190 1.36 -29.07 12.98
C ILE A 190 1.06 -28.31 14.28
N ASP A 191 1.33 -28.95 15.42
CA ASP A 191 1.30 -28.28 16.73
C ASP A 191 2.73 -27.83 17.08
N LEU A 192 2.90 -26.51 17.24
CA LEU A 192 4.16 -25.87 17.64
C LEU A 192 3.99 -25.06 18.94
N SER A 193 2.94 -25.35 19.71
CA SER A 193 2.58 -24.55 20.89
C SER A 193 3.68 -24.55 21.96
N GLU A 194 4.34 -25.69 22.21
CA GLU A 194 5.44 -25.80 23.16
C GLU A 194 6.67 -25.01 22.70
N GLU A 195 7.06 -25.13 21.43
CA GLU A 195 8.21 -24.45 20.84
C GLU A 195 8.02 -22.93 20.83
N VAL A 196 6.83 -22.48 20.48
CA VAL A 196 6.43 -21.06 20.52
C VAL A 196 6.51 -20.54 21.95
N GLY A 197 5.88 -21.22 22.91
CA GLY A 197 5.90 -20.82 24.32
C GLY A 197 7.33 -20.78 24.90
N ALA A 198 8.15 -21.77 24.57
CA ALA A 198 9.56 -21.81 24.98
C ALA A 198 10.41 -20.69 24.35
N ALA A 199 10.12 -20.30 23.11
CA ALA A 199 10.80 -19.17 22.46
C ALA A 199 10.40 -17.84 23.09
N GLU A 200 9.11 -17.61 23.35
CA GLU A 200 8.60 -16.40 24.02
C GLU A 200 9.16 -16.26 25.43
N PHE A 201 9.18 -17.34 26.21
CA PHE A 201 9.76 -17.34 27.55
C PHE A 201 11.25 -16.99 27.55
N ARG A 202 12.03 -17.56 26.61
CA ARG A 202 13.45 -17.24 26.44
C ARG A 202 13.66 -15.77 26.03
N ALA A 203 12.83 -15.25 25.13
CA ALA A 203 12.88 -13.84 24.73
C ALA A 203 12.60 -12.91 25.93
N ALA A 204 11.60 -13.24 26.76
CA ALA A 204 11.28 -12.48 27.98
C ALA A 204 12.46 -12.48 28.97
N LEU A 205 13.08 -13.63 29.23
CA LEU A 205 14.26 -13.72 30.10
C LEU A 205 15.44 -12.91 29.56
N ALA A 206 15.67 -12.92 28.25
CA ALA A 206 16.73 -12.14 27.62
C ALA A 206 16.50 -10.63 27.80
N ALA A 207 15.27 -10.16 27.57
CA ALA A 207 14.90 -8.75 27.75
C ALA A 207 15.08 -8.28 29.21
N LEU A 208 14.64 -9.08 30.18
CA LEU A 208 14.79 -8.76 31.61
C LEU A 208 16.27 -8.68 32.04
N ARG A 209 17.11 -9.58 31.53
CA ARG A 209 18.56 -9.55 31.81
C ARG A 209 19.21 -8.30 31.24
N ALA A 210 18.85 -7.90 30.03
CA ALA A 210 19.35 -6.68 29.40
C ALA A 210 18.94 -5.42 30.19
N ALA A 211 17.67 -5.33 30.62
CA ALA A 211 17.20 -4.22 31.45
C ALA A 211 17.97 -4.12 32.78
N LYS A 212 18.16 -5.25 33.47
CA LYS A 212 18.92 -5.30 34.73
C LYS A 212 20.39 -4.85 34.57
N GLN A 213 21.00 -5.13 33.43
CA GLN A 213 22.36 -4.69 33.14
C GLN A 213 22.43 -3.20 32.83
N ALA A 214 21.40 -2.62 32.22
CA ALA A 214 21.31 -1.20 31.92
C ALA A 214 21.06 -0.33 33.16
N ASP A 215 20.30 -0.81 34.14
CA ASP A 215 20.02 -0.10 35.40
C ASP A 215 21.20 -0.19 36.42
N GLY A 216 22.18 -1.05 36.17
CA GLY A 216 23.29 -1.34 37.08
C GLY A 216 24.63 -0.67 36.71
N GLY A 217 24.64 0.22 35.70
CA GLY A 217 25.80 1.01 35.28
C GLY A 217 25.54 2.50 35.41
#